data_AF-A0AAE9N228-F1
#
_entry.id   AF-A0AAE9N228-F1
#
_cell.length_a   1.000
_cell.length_b   1.000
_cell.length_c   1.000
_cell.angle_alpha   90.00
_cell.angle_beta   90.00
_cell.angle_gamma   90.00
#
_symmetry.space_group_name_H-M   'P 1'
#
loop_
_entity.id
_entity.type
_entity.pdbx_description
1 polymer ?
#
loop_
_entity_poly.entity_id
_entity_poly.type
_entity_poly.pdbx_seq_one_letter_code
_entity_poly.pdbx_strand_id
1 'polypeptide(L)'
;MPDNYTTRELLGAIQEAGIRRDNFFMRFFFREMYTFDTEKVDLDMIPNKTKIAAFCSPMIGAAIDRNQGFKTSSFKPAYVKSKHAVTANQSVKRRPGEPITGSMSAGDRQNAIVMQNLDIEEQAVRDREELMCAEMVYDGKTVIDSPYIETPYEIDAGRNGDNMITLLSAAQWANQDFEKYDIVGDIETWAAISEGLTNVIIIDPKTWALMRKFKKFNDMLETRRGSNSQLETALKDLGATVSVKGNLGDVTIIVVDEEYIDRDGTTKKVQRDFTLILAHTELRGARLYGQIQDLSAQREGFDEAERYVKDWTENGDPEIRYTKTEAAPAMYLIDVNKIVVVKVG
;
A
#
# COMPACT_ATOMS: atom_id res chain seq x y z
N MET A 1 35.48 -1.79 -7.87
CA MET A 1 36.10 -0.95 -6.81
C MET A 1 35.44 -1.29 -5.50
N PRO A 2 36.12 -1.19 -4.36
CA PRO A 2 35.45 -1.36 -3.07
C PRO A 2 34.39 -0.26 -2.93
N ASP A 3 33.21 -0.65 -2.48
CA ASP A 3 32.13 0.30 -2.14
C ASP A 3 32.56 1.17 -0.95
N ASN A 4 32.02 2.39 -0.85
CA ASN A 4 32.42 3.33 0.21
C ASN A 4 31.93 2.86 1.59
N TYR A 5 30.74 2.26 1.61
CA TYR A 5 30.12 1.60 2.75
C TYR A 5 29.56 0.26 2.31
N THR A 6 29.55 -0.72 3.21
CA THR A 6 28.91 -2.01 2.95
C THR A 6 27.39 -1.87 3.03
N THR A 7 26.66 -2.68 2.26
CA THR A 7 25.19 -2.67 2.30
C THR A 7 24.64 -2.88 3.71
N ARG A 8 25.30 -3.68 4.55
CA ARG A 8 24.88 -3.90 5.95
C ARG A 8 24.96 -2.63 6.79
N GLU A 9 26.01 -1.84 6.64
CA GLU A 9 26.17 -0.57 7.36
C GLU A 9 25.09 0.43 6.94
N LEU A 10 24.81 0.51 5.64
CA LEU A 10 23.78 1.40 5.10
C LEU A 10 22.37 1.01 5.55
N LEU A 11 22.03 -0.29 5.52
CA LEU A 11 20.74 -0.79 6.00
C LEU A 11 20.54 -0.51 7.49
N GLY A 12 21.57 -0.72 8.31
CA GLY A 12 21.53 -0.38 9.74
C GLY A 12 21.27 1.11 9.97
N ALA A 13 21.96 1.97 9.23
CA ALA A 13 21.81 3.42 9.36
C ALA A 13 20.43 3.92 8.91
N ILE A 14 19.88 3.36 7.82
CA ILE A 14 18.50 3.65 7.37
C ILE A 14 17.48 3.25 8.43
N GLN A 15 17.70 2.15 9.16
CA GLN A 15 16.80 1.67 10.22
C GLN A 15 16.77 2.62 11.44
N GLU A 16 17.89 3.25 11.78
CA GLU A 16 18.01 4.14 12.94
C GLU A 16 17.47 5.56 12.70
N ALA A 17 17.38 6.04 11.45
CA ALA A 17 17.01 7.42 11.10
C ALA A 17 15.57 7.85 11.46
N GLY A 18 14.72 6.91 11.90
CA GLY A 18 13.71 7.18 12.93
C GLY A 18 12.45 7.98 12.60
N ILE A 19 12.28 8.59 11.41
CA ILE A 19 11.00 9.22 11.02
C ILE A 19 10.67 8.83 9.59
N ARG A 20 9.86 7.78 9.45
CA ARG A 20 9.30 7.37 8.16
C ARG A 20 7.83 7.73 8.11
N ARG A 21 7.35 8.05 6.91
CA ARG A 21 5.93 8.26 6.70
C ARG A 21 5.15 6.99 7.09
N ASP A 22 4.02 7.16 7.78
CA ASP A 22 3.10 6.05 8.03
C ASP A 22 2.32 5.77 6.75
N ASN A 23 2.42 4.54 6.25
CA ASN A 23 1.81 4.07 5.02
C ASN A 23 0.57 3.25 5.39
N PHE A 24 -0.62 3.83 5.22
CA PHE A 24 -1.87 3.26 5.73
C PHE A 24 -2.23 1.91 5.12
N PHE A 25 -2.37 1.80 3.79
CA PHE A 25 -2.83 0.58 3.14
C PHE A 25 -1.86 -0.58 3.37
N MET A 26 -0.56 -0.34 3.25
CA MET A 26 0.48 -1.34 3.51
C MET A 26 0.36 -1.89 4.93
N ARG A 27 0.29 -1.01 5.95
CA ARG A 27 0.17 -1.42 7.35
C ARG A 27 -1.16 -2.12 7.64
N PHE A 28 -2.24 -1.64 7.03
CA PHE A 28 -3.59 -2.06 7.36
C PHE A 28 -3.94 -3.43 6.76
N PHE A 29 -3.61 -3.65 5.49
CA PHE A 29 -3.98 -4.86 4.74
C PHE A 29 -2.80 -5.79 4.39
N PHE A 30 -1.58 -5.29 4.22
CA PHE A 30 -0.45 -6.06 3.69
C PHE A 30 0.56 -6.44 4.78
N ARG A 31 0.10 -7.25 5.75
CA ARG A 31 0.90 -7.59 6.94
C ARG A 31 1.92 -8.68 6.67
N GLU A 32 1.59 -9.64 5.82
CA GLU A 32 2.47 -10.74 5.44
C GLU A 32 3.60 -10.23 4.54
N MET A 33 4.80 -10.78 4.68
CA MET A 33 5.95 -10.42 3.86
C MET A 33 6.74 -11.68 3.51
N TYR A 34 7.08 -11.80 2.22
CA TYR A 34 7.85 -12.90 1.67
C TYR A 34 8.88 -12.38 0.67
N THR A 35 10.08 -12.91 0.75
CA THR A 35 11.16 -12.70 -0.21
C THR A 35 11.34 -13.95 -1.07
N PHE A 36 11.83 -13.78 -2.28
CA PHE A 36 12.05 -14.84 -3.25
C PHE A 36 13.46 -14.71 -3.85
N ASP A 37 14.13 -15.84 -4.03
CA ASP A 37 15.41 -15.97 -4.72
C ASP A 37 15.26 -16.04 -6.25
N THR A 38 14.02 -16.01 -6.74
CA THR A 38 13.65 -16.06 -8.15
C THR A 38 13.14 -14.71 -8.65
N GLU A 39 13.35 -14.45 -9.94
CA GLU A 39 12.85 -13.22 -10.60
C GLU A 39 11.31 -13.18 -10.65
N LYS A 40 10.67 -14.35 -10.74
CA LYS A 40 9.21 -14.50 -10.72
C LYS A 40 8.76 -14.93 -9.34
N VAL A 41 7.58 -14.44 -8.95
CA VAL A 41 6.91 -14.86 -7.73
C VAL A 41 5.81 -15.84 -8.10
N ASP A 42 5.89 -17.05 -7.55
CA ASP A 42 4.90 -18.11 -7.72
C ASP A 42 4.05 -18.23 -6.44
N LEU A 43 2.74 -18.01 -6.56
CA LEU A 43 1.77 -18.13 -5.47
C LEU A 43 0.82 -19.29 -5.72
N ASP A 44 0.85 -20.30 -4.85
CA ASP A 44 -0.09 -21.41 -4.88
C ASP A 44 -1.31 -21.13 -4.01
N MET A 45 -2.48 -21.02 -4.65
CA MET A 45 -3.77 -20.87 -3.98
C MET A 45 -4.51 -22.21 -3.96
N ILE A 46 -4.80 -22.71 -2.77
CA ILE A 46 -5.66 -23.88 -2.56
C ILE A 46 -7.07 -23.39 -2.21
N PRO A 47 -8.11 -23.70 -3.01
CA PRO A 47 -9.48 -23.35 -2.67
C PRO A 47 -9.90 -24.05 -1.36
N ASN A 48 -10.47 -23.30 -0.40
CA ASN A 48 -10.95 -23.84 0.87
C ASN A 48 -12.48 -24.02 0.88
N LYS A 49 -13.06 -24.52 -0.23
CA LYS A 49 -14.51 -24.75 -0.34
C LYS A 49 -14.80 -26.24 -0.26
N THR A 50 -14.91 -26.76 0.96
CA THR A 50 -15.23 -28.18 1.19
C THR A 50 -16.73 -28.43 1.03
N LYS A 51 -17.10 -29.44 0.24
CA LYS A 51 -18.50 -29.86 0.12
C LYS A 51 -18.98 -30.43 1.46
N ILE A 52 -20.25 -30.18 1.80
CA ILE A 52 -20.88 -30.88 2.91
C ILE A 52 -20.93 -32.39 2.61
N ALA A 53 -20.71 -33.23 3.63
CA ALA A 53 -20.76 -34.67 3.47
C ALA A 53 -22.14 -35.13 2.96
N ALA A 54 -22.16 -36.04 1.99
CA ALA A 54 -23.41 -36.61 1.48
C ALA A 54 -24.02 -37.59 2.49
N PHE A 55 -25.35 -37.55 2.66
CA PHE A 55 -26.06 -38.62 3.34
C PHE A 55 -25.94 -39.92 2.54
N CYS A 56 -25.39 -40.97 3.16
CA CYS A 56 -25.19 -42.27 2.52
C CYS A 56 -26.02 -43.34 3.23
N SER A 57 -26.60 -44.27 2.47
CA SER A 57 -27.30 -45.44 3.02
C SER A 57 -26.30 -46.38 3.71
N PRO A 58 -26.60 -46.96 4.88
CA PRO A 58 -25.67 -47.88 5.58
C PRO A 58 -25.26 -49.12 4.76
N MET A 59 -26.04 -49.49 3.74
CA MET A 59 -25.81 -50.67 2.90
C MET A 59 -25.06 -50.38 1.60
N ILE A 60 -24.83 -49.11 1.25
CA ILE A 60 -24.19 -48.70 -0.02
C ILE A 60 -23.01 -47.78 0.32
N GLY A 61 -21.89 -47.95 -0.39
CA GLY A 61 -20.66 -47.19 -0.14
C GLY A 61 -20.83 -45.66 -0.25
N ALA A 62 -19.94 -44.92 0.43
CA ALA A 62 -19.97 -43.47 0.47
C ALA A 62 -19.69 -42.83 -0.91
N ALA A 63 -20.24 -41.63 -1.13
CA ALA A 63 -19.89 -40.83 -2.30
C ALA A 63 -18.40 -40.42 -2.21
N ILE A 64 -17.65 -40.61 -3.31
CA ILE A 64 -16.24 -40.25 -3.38
C ILE A 64 -16.12 -38.76 -3.69
N ASP A 65 -15.63 -37.99 -2.73
CA ASP A 65 -15.20 -36.61 -2.97
C ASP A 65 -13.83 -36.59 -3.66
N ARG A 66 -13.71 -35.79 -4.73
CA ARG A 66 -12.44 -35.57 -5.42
C ARG A 66 -11.62 -34.51 -4.67
N ASN A 67 -10.31 -34.73 -4.58
CA ASN A 67 -9.38 -33.74 -4.04
C ASN A 67 -9.46 -32.42 -4.83
N GLN A 68 -9.42 -31.30 -4.12
CA GLN A 68 -9.36 -29.98 -4.73
C GLN A 68 -7.97 -29.76 -5.34
N GLY A 69 -7.92 -29.28 -6.58
CA GLY A 69 -6.67 -28.81 -7.20
C GLY A 69 -6.27 -27.42 -6.66
N PHE A 70 -5.06 -26.98 -6.96
CA PHE A 70 -4.56 -25.63 -6.65
C PHE A 70 -4.47 -24.77 -7.92
N LYS A 71 -4.45 -23.45 -7.78
CA LYS A 71 -4.17 -22.49 -8.85
C LYS A 71 -2.86 -21.79 -8.53
N THR A 72 -1.90 -21.84 -9.44
CA THR A 72 -0.65 -21.07 -9.33
C THR A 72 -0.79 -19.75 -10.08
N SER A 73 -0.59 -18.64 -9.38
CA SER A 73 -0.42 -17.32 -9.99
C SER A 73 1.07 -17.01 -10.03
N SER A 74 1.64 -16.91 -11.23
CA SER A 74 3.05 -16.54 -11.45
C SER A 74 3.12 -15.17 -12.10
N PHE A 75 3.87 -14.23 -11.51
CA PHE A 75 4.10 -12.92 -12.10
C PHE A 75 5.48 -12.38 -11.75
N LYS A 76 5.95 -11.41 -12.55
CA LYS A 76 7.23 -10.74 -12.33
C LYS A 76 6.99 -9.44 -11.54
N PRO A 77 7.56 -9.28 -10.33
CA PRO A 77 7.48 -8.03 -9.59
C PRO A 77 8.09 -6.85 -10.36
N ALA A 78 7.60 -5.65 -10.07
CA ALA A 78 8.15 -4.45 -10.67
C ALA A 78 9.48 -4.11 -9.99
N TYR A 79 10.50 -3.81 -10.79
CA TYR A 79 11.80 -3.42 -10.25
C TYR A 79 11.83 -1.90 -9.99
N VAL A 80 11.94 -1.51 -8.74
CA VAL A 80 11.94 -0.11 -8.29
C VAL A 80 13.34 0.29 -7.85
N LYS A 81 13.81 1.43 -8.36
CA LYS A 81 15.12 1.99 -8.03
C LYS A 81 15.00 3.49 -7.78
N SER A 82 15.69 3.99 -6.76
CA SER A 82 15.93 5.41 -6.56
C SER A 82 17.44 5.64 -6.43
N LYS A 83 17.98 6.65 -7.12
CA LYS A 83 19.42 6.93 -7.20
C LYS A 83 19.66 8.43 -7.10
N HIS A 84 20.57 8.85 -6.22
CA HIS A 84 21.04 10.23 -6.14
C HIS A 84 22.55 10.34 -6.37
N ALA A 85 22.95 11.47 -6.95
CA ALA A 85 24.35 11.85 -7.05
C ALA A 85 24.76 12.70 -5.84
N VAL A 86 25.93 12.41 -5.29
CA VAL A 86 26.60 13.20 -4.26
C VAL A 86 27.76 13.94 -4.90
N THR A 87 27.63 15.26 -5.03
CA THR A 87 28.62 16.12 -5.68
C THR A 87 29.44 16.91 -4.66
N ALA A 88 30.69 17.24 -4.98
CA ALA A 88 31.58 17.99 -4.09
C ALA A 88 31.01 19.37 -3.70
N ASN A 89 30.23 20.01 -4.57
CA ASN A 89 29.61 21.31 -4.27
C ASN A 89 28.53 21.23 -3.17
N GLN A 90 27.90 20.07 -2.98
CA GLN A 90 26.91 19.88 -1.92
C GLN A 90 27.58 19.81 -0.53
N SER A 91 28.80 19.27 -0.42
CA SER A 91 29.52 19.15 0.86
C SER A 91 30.25 20.43 1.28
N VAL A 92 30.39 21.41 0.39
CA VAL A 92 30.99 22.73 0.67
C VAL A 92 30.00 23.66 1.37
N LYS A 93 28.70 23.51 1.11
CA LYS A 93 27.65 24.34 1.72
C LYS A 93 27.33 23.85 3.14
N ARG A 94 27.21 24.80 4.07
CA ARG A 94 26.78 24.53 5.45
C ARG A 94 25.40 23.87 5.45
N ARG A 95 25.17 22.98 6.40
CA ARG A 95 23.83 22.40 6.61
C ARG A 95 22.93 23.34 7.40
N PRO A 96 21.60 23.28 7.20
CA PRO A 96 20.66 23.89 8.14
C PRO A 96 20.95 23.40 9.57
N GLY A 97 21.09 24.30 10.53
CA GLY A 97 21.41 23.99 11.93
C GLY A 97 22.91 23.96 12.27
N GLU A 98 23.81 24.04 11.29
CA GLU A 98 25.25 24.17 11.56
C GLU A 98 25.60 25.60 12.00
N PRO A 99 26.38 25.80 13.08
CA PRO A 99 26.86 27.13 13.45
C PRO A 99 27.72 27.72 12.33
N ILE A 100 27.66 29.05 12.16
CA ILE A 100 28.38 29.76 11.08
C ILE A 100 29.90 29.50 11.13
N THR A 101 30.41 29.24 12.34
CA THR A 101 31.81 28.88 12.64
C THR A 101 31.97 27.39 12.97
N GLY A 102 31.19 26.51 12.33
CA GLY A 102 31.18 25.07 12.57
C GLY A 102 32.48 24.34 12.16
N SER A 103 32.76 23.24 12.87
CA SER A 103 33.98 22.42 12.71
C SER A 103 33.77 21.16 11.87
N MET A 104 32.61 20.94 11.25
CA MET A 104 32.39 19.75 10.41
C MET A 104 33.31 19.79 9.19
N SER A 105 34.02 18.68 8.97
CA SER A 105 34.84 18.53 7.78
C SER A 105 33.96 18.38 6.53
N ALA A 106 34.52 18.64 5.35
CA ALA A 106 33.82 18.37 4.09
C ALA A 106 33.43 16.88 3.95
N GLY A 107 34.25 15.97 4.51
CA GLY A 107 33.96 14.54 4.56
C GLY A 107 32.73 14.22 5.43
N ASP A 108 32.63 14.80 6.62
CA ASP A 108 31.47 14.59 7.51
C ASP A 108 30.19 15.12 6.88
N ARG A 109 30.25 16.28 6.21
CA ARG A 109 29.09 16.83 5.48
C ARG A 109 28.67 15.92 4.34
N GLN A 110 29.63 15.33 3.62
CA GLN A 110 29.37 14.39 2.52
C GLN A 110 28.72 13.10 3.02
N ASN A 111 29.21 12.51 4.11
CA ASN A 111 28.63 11.29 4.70
C ASN A 111 27.19 11.54 5.18
N ALA A 112 26.93 12.71 5.74
CA ALA A 112 25.58 13.06 6.12
C ALA A 112 24.67 13.34 4.90
N ILE A 113 25.21 13.63 3.70
CA ILE A 113 24.42 13.80 2.46
C ILE A 113 24.03 12.42 1.96
N VAL A 114 24.98 11.48 2.00
CA VAL A 114 24.72 10.07 1.70
C VAL A 114 23.56 9.56 2.55
N MET A 115 23.60 9.76 3.87
CA MET A 115 22.49 9.36 4.74
C MET A 115 21.16 10.00 4.38
N GLN A 116 21.16 11.31 4.12
CA GLN A 116 19.95 12.02 3.69
C GLN A 116 19.40 11.48 2.36
N ASN A 117 20.27 11.19 1.39
CA ASN A 117 19.86 10.63 0.11
C ASN A 117 19.27 9.23 0.30
N LEU A 118 19.89 8.39 1.14
CA LEU A 118 19.40 7.05 1.43
C LEU A 118 18.02 7.06 2.10
N ASP A 119 17.78 8.00 3.02
CA ASP A 119 16.46 8.18 3.64
C ASP A 119 15.41 8.60 2.60
N ILE A 120 15.75 9.52 1.70
CA ILE A 120 14.87 9.95 0.60
C ILE A 120 14.61 8.79 -0.38
N GLU A 121 15.65 8.01 -0.71
CA GLU A 121 15.56 6.85 -1.60
C GLU A 121 14.66 5.76 -1.02
N GLU A 122 14.83 5.43 0.26
CA GLU A 122 13.97 4.48 0.98
C GLU A 122 12.53 4.98 1.06
N GLN A 123 12.31 6.26 1.37
CA GLN A 123 10.96 6.83 1.41
C GLN A 123 10.30 6.78 0.03
N ALA A 124 11.03 7.05 -1.05
CA ALA A 124 10.50 6.96 -2.42
C ALA A 124 10.10 5.52 -2.80
N VAL A 125 10.88 4.52 -2.37
CA VAL A 125 10.53 3.11 -2.57
C VAL A 125 9.28 2.75 -1.76
N ARG A 126 9.20 3.17 -0.50
CA ARG A 126 8.01 2.96 0.35
C ARG A 126 6.75 3.63 -0.16
N ASP A 127 6.86 4.85 -0.68
CA ASP A 127 5.73 5.56 -1.29
C ASP A 127 5.24 4.80 -2.53
N ARG A 128 6.15 4.22 -3.33
CA ARG A 128 5.77 3.35 -4.45
C ARG A 128 5.07 2.08 -3.98
N GLU A 129 5.56 1.44 -2.93
CA GLU A 129 4.91 0.26 -2.32
C GLU A 129 3.50 0.57 -1.80
N GLU A 130 3.32 1.72 -1.17
CA GLU A 130 2.01 2.17 -0.69
C GLU A 130 1.04 2.43 -1.85
N LEU A 131 1.51 3.04 -2.94
CA LEU A 131 0.71 3.20 -4.15
C LEU A 131 0.31 1.84 -4.76
N MET A 132 1.23 0.87 -4.78
CA MET A 132 0.90 -0.49 -5.24
C MET A 132 -0.15 -1.15 -4.32
N CYS A 133 -0.04 -0.96 -3.01
CA CYS A 133 -1.06 -1.41 -2.04
C CYS A 133 -2.42 -0.75 -2.32
N ALA A 134 -2.44 0.57 -2.51
CA ALA A 134 -3.65 1.32 -2.79
C ALA A 134 -4.31 0.90 -4.11
N GLU A 135 -3.54 0.78 -5.20
CA GLU A 135 -4.02 0.29 -6.50
C GLU A 135 -4.59 -1.13 -6.38
N MET A 136 -3.88 -2.03 -5.70
CA MET A 136 -4.35 -3.39 -5.46
C MET A 136 -5.65 -3.41 -4.64
N VAL A 137 -5.86 -2.48 -3.70
CA VAL A 137 -7.11 -2.32 -2.93
C VAL A 137 -8.21 -1.65 -3.74
N TYR A 138 -7.92 -0.67 -4.60
CA TYR A 138 -8.92 0.03 -5.40
C TYR A 138 -9.38 -0.77 -6.62
N ASP A 139 -8.45 -1.39 -7.35
CA ASP A 139 -8.71 -2.01 -8.66
C ASP A 139 -8.62 -3.54 -8.64
N GLY A 140 -7.94 -4.10 -7.63
CA GLY A 140 -7.67 -5.55 -7.56
C GLY A 140 -6.48 -5.95 -8.39
N LYS A 141 -5.79 -4.95 -8.93
CA LYS A 141 -4.63 -5.11 -9.78
C LYS A 141 -3.74 -3.89 -9.68
N THR A 142 -2.47 -4.10 -10.01
CA THR A 142 -1.46 -3.05 -10.11
C THR A 142 -0.95 -3.03 -11.53
N VAL A 143 -0.95 -1.85 -12.15
CA VAL A 143 -0.46 -1.68 -13.53
C VAL A 143 1.00 -1.25 -13.48
N ILE A 144 1.88 -2.06 -14.08
CA ILE A 144 3.31 -1.78 -14.16
C ILE A 144 3.59 -1.15 -15.52
N ASP A 145 3.54 0.17 -15.56
CA ASP A 145 3.82 0.98 -16.74
C ASP A 145 4.75 2.14 -16.39
N SER A 146 5.84 2.28 -17.15
CA SER A 146 6.70 3.46 -17.09
C SER A 146 7.57 3.56 -18.34
N PRO A 147 8.17 4.73 -18.63
CA PRO A 147 9.14 4.89 -19.71
C PRO A 147 10.37 3.97 -19.62
N TYR A 148 10.57 3.34 -18.46
CA TYR A 148 11.69 2.44 -18.16
C TYR A 148 11.27 0.95 -18.17
N ILE A 149 10.04 0.65 -18.58
CA ILE A 149 9.52 -0.70 -18.75
C ILE A 149 9.24 -0.93 -20.24
N GLU A 150 9.85 -1.96 -20.82
CA GLU A 150 9.75 -2.23 -22.26
C GLU A 150 8.33 -2.62 -22.70
N THR A 151 7.66 -3.46 -21.89
CA THR A 151 6.30 -3.93 -22.16
C THR A 151 5.48 -3.77 -20.89
N PRO A 152 4.50 -2.85 -20.87
CA PRO A 152 3.59 -2.72 -19.75
C PRO A 152 2.83 -4.01 -19.47
N TYR A 153 2.62 -4.32 -18.20
CA TYR A 153 1.89 -5.50 -17.76
C TYR A 153 1.10 -5.22 -16.48
N GLU A 154 0.19 -6.11 -16.12
CA GLU A 154 -0.60 -6.00 -14.90
C GLU A 154 -0.37 -7.21 -13.98
N ILE A 155 -0.37 -6.95 -12.68
CA ILE A 155 -0.46 -7.97 -11.64
C ILE A 155 -1.91 -7.94 -11.16
N ASP A 156 -2.70 -8.94 -11.52
CA ASP A 156 -4.14 -9.01 -11.24
C ASP A 156 -4.44 -10.11 -10.22
N ALA A 157 -5.09 -9.74 -9.11
CA ALA A 157 -5.55 -10.67 -8.09
C ALA A 157 -6.88 -11.34 -8.45
N GLY A 158 -7.54 -10.91 -9.53
CA GLY A 158 -8.75 -11.51 -10.08
C GLY A 158 -10.02 -11.06 -9.38
N ARG A 159 -10.14 -9.77 -9.09
CA ARG A 159 -11.34 -9.20 -8.43
C ARG A 159 -12.60 -9.41 -9.26
N ASN A 160 -13.69 -9.83 -8.63
CA ASN A 160 -14.99 -9.89 -9.27
C ASN A 160 -15.45 -8.48 -9.69
N GLY A 161 -15.98 -8.33 -10.90
CA GLY A 161 -16.50 -7.06 -11.41
C GLY A 161 -17.64 -6.49 -10.55
N ASP A 162 -18.44 -7.35 -9.92
CA ASP A 162 -19.54 -6.92 -9.03
C ASP A 162 -19.04 -6.19 -7.78
N ASN A 163 -17.78 -6.40 -7.38
CA ASN A 163 -17.15 -5.73 -6.25
C ASN A 163 -16.64 -4.33 -6.61
N MET A 164 -16.80 -3.88 -7.85
CA MET A 164 -16.44 -2.54 -8.31
C MET A 164 -17.68 -1.80 -8.80
N ILE A 165 -18.17 -0.90 -7.96
CA ILE A 165 -19.44 -0.20 -8.19
C ILE A 165 -19.14 1.26 -8.54
N THR A 166 -19.76 1.76 -9.60
CA THR A 166 -19.69 3.19 -9.95
C THR A 166 -21.10 3.73 -10.08
N LEU A 167 -21.47 4.67 -9.22
CA LEU A 167 -22.74 5.38 -9.35
C LEU A 167 -22.65 6.38 -10.49
N LEU A 168 -23.64 6.34 -11.40
CA LEU A 168 -23.67 7.17 -12.59
C LEU A 168 -24.86 8.14 -12.52
N SER A 169 -24.63 9.38 -12.94
CA SER A 169 -25.66 10.39 -13.15
C SER A 169 -26.64 10.51 -11.96
N ALA A 170 -27.92 10.22 -12.17
CA ALA A 170 -28.96 10.35 -11.14
C ALA A 170 -28.79 9.42 -9.93
N ALA A 171 -27.94 8.38 -10.02
CA ALA A 171 -27.64 7.50 -8.90
C ALA A 171 -26.56 8.07 -7.96
N GLN A 172 -25.71 8.99 -8.42
CA GLN A 172 -24.64 9.58 -7.60
C GLN A 172 -25.22 10.23 -6.34
N TRP A 173 -24.56 10.03 -5.20
CA TRP A 173 -25.02 10.57 -3.92
C TRP A 173 -25.16 12.10 -3.95
N ALA A 174 -24.30 12.80 -4.70
CA ALA A 174 -24.40 14.25 -4.86
C ALA A 174 -25.72 14.73 -5.50
N ASN A 175 -26.43 13.85 -6.22
CA ASN A 175 -27.69 14.16 -6.92
C ASN A 175 -28.93 13.65 -6.16
N GLN A 176 -28.75 13.03 -4.98
CA GLN A 176 -29.85 12.53 -4.16
C GLN A 176 -30.42 13.62 -3.24
N ASP A 177 -31.66 13.40 -2.78
CA ASP A 177 -32.28 14.24 -1.75
C ASP A 177 -31.63 13.98 -0.39
N PHE A 178 -30.79 14.91 0.07
CA PHE A 178 -30.04 14.81 1.33
C PHE A 178 -30.93 14.63 2.58
N GLU A 179 -32.21 15.01 2.52
CA GLU A 179 -33.14 14.86 3.66
C GLU A 179 -33.80 13.48 3.73
N LYS A 180 -34.00 12.82 2.58
CA LYS A 180 -34.82 11.60 2.48
C LYS A 180 -34.04 10.35 2.11
N TYR A 181 -32.99 10.51 1.31
CA TYR A 181 -32.25 9.40 0.74
C TYR A 181 -31.46 8.66 1.83
N ASP A 182 -31.42 7.34 1.71
CA ASP A 182 -30.82 6.45 2.71
C ASP A 182 -29.53 5.84 2.21
N ILE A 183 -28.42 6.54 2.45
CA ILE A 183 -27.09 6.04 2.10
C ILE A 183 -26.63 4.86 2.97
N VAL A 184 -27.28 4.61 4.12
CA VAL A 184 -26.93 3.46 4.98
C VAL A 184 -27.41 2.17 4.33
N GLY A 185 -28.62 2.16 3.76
CA GLY A 185 -29.13 1.03 2.99
C GLY A 185 -28.28 0.70 1.75
N ASP A 186 -27.74 1.72 1.08
CA ASP A 186 -26.77 1.54 -0.01
C ASP A 186 -25.52 0.82 0.48
N ILE A 187 -24.92 1.30 1.58
CA ILE A 187 -23.72 0.71 2.18
C ILE A 187 -23.96 -0.74 2.60
N GLU A 188 -25.09 -1.05 3.23
CA GLU A 188 -25.46 -2.42 3.62
C GLU A 188 -25.61 -3.34 2.39
N THR A 189 -26.23 -2.82 1.33
CA THR A 189 -26.39 -3.55 0.06
C THR A 189 -25.04 -3.86 -0.58
N TRP A 190 -24.12 -2.90 -0.60
CA TRP A 190 -22.78 -3.10 -1.17
C TRP A 190 -21.92 -4.01 -0.29
N ALA A 191 -22.03 -3.90 1.04
CA ALA A 191 -21.32 -4.78 1.97
C ALA A 191 -21.74 -6.24 1.79
N ALA A 192 -23.00 -6.51 1.43
CA ALA A 192 -23.51 -7.85 1.17
C ALA A 192 -22.98 -8.50 -0.13
N ILE A 193 -22.36 -7.73 -1.03
CA ILE A 193 -21.73 -8.25 -2.26
C ILE A 193 -20.37 -8.89 -1.92
N SER A 194 -19.72 -8.45 -0.85
CA SER A 194 -18.43 -8.99 -0.40
C SER A 194 -18.53 -10.50 -0.11
N GLU A 195 -17.50 -11.27 -0.49
CA GLU A 195 -17.40 -12.70 -0.13
C GLU A 195 -17.12 -12.93 1.38
N GLY A 196 -17.01 -11.86 2.17
CA GLY A 196 -16.80 -11.91 3.62
C GLY A 196 -17.55 -10.80 4.35
N LEU A 197 -17.40 -10.78 5.67
CA LEU A 197 -17.97 -9.71 6.49
C LEU A 197 -17.22 -8.40 6.24
N THR A 198 -17.95 -7.29 6.32
CA THR A 198 -17.37 -5.94 6.28
C THR A 198 -17.38 -5.36 7.69
N ASN A 199 -16.23 -4.89 8.18
CA ASN A 199 -16.13 -4.24 9.49
C ASN A 199 -15.43 -2.88 9.44
N VAL A 200 -14.99 -2.43 8.26
CA VAL A 200 -14.39 -1.12 8.07
C VAL A 200 -14.83 -0.48 6.76
N ILE A 201 -15.10 0.82 6.83
CA ILE A 201 -15.29 1.74 5.70
C ILE A 201 -14.07 2.67 5.66
N ILE A 202 -13.36 2.68 4.54
CA ILE A 202 -12.24 3.61 4.28
C ILE A 202 -12.65 4.58 3.18
N ILE A 203 -12.54 5.88 3.44
CA ILE A 203 -13.03 6.94 2.55
C ILE A 203 -12.06 8.12 2.50
N ASP A 204 -12.12 8.87 1.40
CA ASP A 204 -11.44 10.16 1.27
C ASP A 204 -12.21 11.30 1.99
N PRO A 205 -11.56 12.45 2.25
CA PRO A 205 -12.22 13.58 2.92
C PRO A 205 -13.45 14.13 2.20
N LYS A 206 -13.52 14.06 0.86
CA LYS A 206 -14.67 14.54 0.08
C LYS A 206 -15.84 13.58 0.18
N THR A 207 -15.61 12.26 0.15
CA THR A 207 -16.66 11.27 0.47
C THR A 207 -17.20 11.49 1.87
N TRP A 208 -16.32 11.67 2.87
CA TRP A 208 -16.76 11.97 4.23
C TRP A 208 -17.59 13.25 4.32
N ALA A 209 -17.19 14.31 3.63
CA ALA A 209 -17.95 15.56 3.56
C ALA A 209 -19.31 15.39 2.89
N LEU A 210 -19.41 14.52 1.88
CA LEU A 210 -20.66 14.20 1.19
C LEU A 210 -21.60 13.39 2.09
N MET A 211 -21.11 12.33 2.74
CA MET A 211 -21.91 11.49 3.64
C MET A 211 -22.56 12.30 4.76
N ARG A 212 -21.83 13.25 5.36
CA ARG A 212 -22.35 14.14 6.42
C ARG A 212 -23.47 15.08 5.98
N LYS A 213 -23.73 15.24 4.67
CA LYS A 213 -24.88 16.03 4.20
C LYS A 213 -26.19 15.28 4.38
N PHE A 214 -26.16 13.95 4.43
CA PHE A 214 -27.38 13.14 4.52
C PHE A 214 -27.91 13.09 5.95
N LYS A 215 -29.17 13.51 6.13
CA LYS A 215 -29.82 13.56 7.44
C LYS A 215 -29.90 12.19 8.09
N LYS A 216 -30.39 11.17 7.37
CA LYS A 216 -30.52 9.79 7.88
C LYS A 216 -29.20 9.19 8.37
N PHE A 217 -28.11 9.49 7.67
CA PHE A 217 -26.77 9.05 8.07
C PHE A 217 -26.35 9.66 9.42
N ASN A 218 -26.51 10.97 9.57
CA ASN A 218 -26.23 11.65 10.83
C ASN A 218 -27.15 11.16 11.96
N ASP A 219 -28.45 11.00 11.70
CA ASP A 219 -29.42 10.50 12.67
C ASP A 219 -29.01 9.09 13.16
N MET A 220 -28.53 8.19 12.29
CA MET A 220 -28.06 6.85 12.67
C MET A 220 -26.74 6.86 13.46
N LEU A 221 -25.81 7.74 13.11
CA LEU A 221 -24.59 7.95 13.88
C LEU A 221 -24.89 8.50 15.29
N GLU A 222 -25.89 9.38 15.43
CA GLU A 222 -26.26 10.00 16.70
C GLU A 222 -27.15 9.11 17.59
N THR A 223 -28.12 8.39 17.01
CA THR A 223 -29.11 7.58 17.76
C THR A 223 -28.47 6.40 18.49
N ARG A 224 -27.31 5.92 18.02
CA ARG A 224 -26.54 4.83 18.66
C ARG A 224 -25.60 5.29 19.78
N ARG A 225 -25.73 6.54 20.27
CA ARG A 225 -25.03 7.06 21.47
C ARG A 225 -25.22 6.24 22.75
N GLY A 226 -26.22 5.36 22.83
CA GLY A 226 -26.45 4.44 23.95
C GLY A 226 -25.73 3.09 23.86
N SER A 227 -25.10 2.76 22.72
CA SER A 227 -24.42 1.49 22.46
C SER A 227 -23.12 1.75 21.70
N ASN A 228 -21.97 1.72 22.41
CA ASN A 228 -20.56 1.74 21.95
C ASN A 228 -20.17 2.51 20.67
N SER A 229 -21.01 3.43 20.19
CA SER A 229 -20.79 4.24 19.00
C SER A 229 -20.46 5.64 19.48
N GLN A 230 -19.17 5.95 19.59
CA GLN A 230 -18.71 7.30 19.88
C GLN A 230 -18.30 7.96 18.57
N LEU A 231 -19.03 9.00 18.18
CA LEU A 231 -18.57 9.95 17.19
C LEU A 231 -17.53 10.82 17.90
N GLU A 232 -16.27 10.54 17.63
CA GLU A 232 -15.14 11.30 18.15
C GLU A 232 -15.08 12.60 17.34
N THR A 233 -15.62 13.68 17.92
CA THR A 233 -15.60 15.03 17.33
C THR A 233 -14.20 15.65 17.31
N ALA A 234 -13.25 15.06 18.03
CA ALA A 234 -11.83 15.36 17.96
C ALA A 234 -11.15 14.45 16.92
N LEU A 235 -10.35 15.04 16.04
CA LEU A 235 -9.40 14.30 15.22
C LEU A 235 -8.44 13.57 16.19
N LYS A 236 -8.68 12.29 16.50
CA LYS A 236 -7.62 11.43 17.02
C LYS A 236 -6.65 11.24 15.88
N ASP A 237 -5.61 12.07 15.90
CA ASP A 237 -4.46 12.03 15.03
C ASP A 237 -3.73 10.71 15.29
N LEU A 238 -4.09 9.67 14.52
CA LEU A 238 -3.42 8.37 14.53
C LEU A 238 -2.18 8.38 13.61
N GLY A 239 -1.75 9.59 13.22
CA GLY A 239 -0.87 9.92 12.10
C GLY A 239 -1.51 11.07 11.32
N ALA A 240 -0.71 12.05 10.88
CA ALA A 240 -1.19 13.32 10.32
C ALA A 240 -2.18 13.21 9.13
N THR A 241 -2.37 12.01 8.59
CA THR A 241 -3.15 11.67 7.40
C THR A 241 -4.34 10.73 7.67
N VAL A 242 -4.51 10.15 8.86
CA VAL A 242 -5.56 9.15 9.16
C VAL A 242 -6.45 9.59 10.33
N SER A 243 -7.77 9.55 10.14
CA SER A 243 -8.74 9.94 11.16
C SER A 243 -9.90 8.95 11.26
N VAL A 244 -10.01 8.27 12.40
CA VAL A 244 -11.17 7.43 12.73
C VAL A 244 -12.33 8.34 13.16
N LYS A 245 -13.50 8.17 12.54
CA LYS A 245 -14.68 9.04 12.78
C LYS A 245 -15.69 8.46 13.75
N GLY A 246 -15.71 7.14 13.92
CA GLY A 246 -16.65 6.42 14.77
C GLY A 246 -17.15 5.16 14.08
N ASN A 247 -18.25 4.61 14.58
CA ASN A 247 -18.83 3.36 14.07
C ASN A 247 -20.24 3.58 13.52
N LEU A 248 -20.55 2.96 12.39
CA LEU A 248 -21.89 2.77 11.86
C LEU A 248 -22.30 1.32 12.18
N GLY A 249 -22.82 1.10 13.39
CA GLY A 249 -23.02 -0.27 13.90
C GLY A 249 -21.72 -0.92 14.30
N ASP A 250 -21.42 -2.07 13.73
CA ASP A 250 -20.16 -2.81 13.89
C ASP A 250 -19.09 -2.42 12.85
N VAL A 251 -19.40 -1.50 11.94
CA VAL A 251 -18.48 -1.02 10.90
C VAL A 251 -17.81 0.28 11.32
N THR A 252 -16.48 0.28 11.43
CA THR A 252 -15.70 1.50 11.73
C THR A 252 -15.48 2.35 10.49
N ILE A 253 -15.71 3.67 10.60
CA ILE A 253 -15.45 4.63 9.52
C ILE A 253 -14.08 5.29 9.72
N ILE A 254 -13.21 5.16 8.72
CA ILE A 254 -11.87 5.74 8.67
C ILE A 254 -11.77 6.68 7.49
N VAL A 255 -11.34 7.91 7.76
CA VAL A 255 -11.00 8.89 6.72
C VAL A 255 -9.48 8.91 6.55
N VAL A 256 -9.02 8.75 5.32
CA VAL A 256 -7.59 8.77 4.99
C VAL A 256 -7.32 9.87 3.97
N ASP A 257 -6.29 10.67 4.22
CA ASP A 257 -5.89 11.82 3.42
C ASP A 257 -4.37 11.85 3.21
N GLU A 258 -3.85 10.79 2.59
CA GLU A 258 -2.44 10.65 2.29
C GLU A 258 -2.10 11.28 0.93
N GLU A 259 -0.95 11.93 0.90
CA GLU A 259 -0.40 12.54 -0.31
C GLU A 259 0.80 11.74 -0.83
N TYR A 260 1.35 12.06 -1.98
CA TYR A 260 2.70 11.66 -2.38
C TYR A 260 3.20 12.68 -3.40
N ILE A 261 4.51 12.74 -3.59
CA ILE A 261 5.11 13.59 -4.61
C ILE A 261 5.40 12.69 -5.82
N ASP A 262 4.75 12.96 -6.93
CA ASP A 262 5.00 12.24 -8.18
C ASP A 262 6.35 12.67 -8.80
N ARG A 263 6.84 11.90 -9.78
CA ARG A 263 8.14 12.17 -10.42
C ARG A 263 8.23 13.52 -11.13
N ASP A 264 7.09 14.10 -11.49
CA ASP A 264 7.01 15.45 -12.06
C ASP A 264 7.09 16.57 -11.00
N GLY A 265 7.16 16.21 -9.71
CA GLY A 265 7.22 17.13 -8.58
C GLY A 265 5.85 17.59 -8.10
N THR A 266 4.76 17.07 -8.64
CA THR A 266 3.40 17.42 -8.21
C THR A 266 2.96 16.60 -7.01
N THR A 267 2.32 17.26 -6.04
CA THR A 267 1.67 16.58 -4.92
C THR A 267 0.34 15.99 -5.39
N LYS A 268 0.18 14.67 -5.21
CA LYS A 268 -1.04 13.92 -5.54
C LYS A 268 -1.57 13.21 -4.29
N LYS A 269 -2.84 12.81 -4.31
CA LYS A 269 -3.47 12.03 -3.24
C LYS A 269 -3.37 10.53 -3.55
N VAL A 270 -3.13 9.72 -2.52
CA VAL A 270 -3.19 8.24 -2.62
C VAL A 270 -4.64 7.81 -2.77
N GLN A 271 -5.54 8.42 -2.01
CA GLN A 271 -6.96 8.12 -2.05
C GLN A 271 -7.63 8.76 -3.26
N ARG A 272 -8.60 8.05 -3.83
CA ARG A 272 -9.41 8.54 -4.94
C ARG A 272 -10.59 9.34 -4.41
N ASP A 273 -10.80 10.52 -4.99
CA ASP A 273 -11.95 11.36 -4.67
C ASP A 273 -13.28 10.61 -4.83
N PHE A 274 -14.21 10.87 -3.91
CA PHE A 274 -15.57 10.33 -3.95
C PHE A 274 -15.63 8.81 -4.04
N THR A 275 -14.66 8.13 -3.41
CA THR A 275 -14.55 6.67 -3.44
C THR A 275 -14.58 6.09 -2.02
N LEU A 276 -15.36 5.04 -1.86
CA LEU A 276 -15.56 4.31 -0.62
C LEU A 276 -15.04 2.87 -0.78
N ILE A 277 -14.31 2.39 0.23
CA ILE A 277 -13.81 1.01 0.30
C ILE A 277 -14.50 0.33 1.49
N LEU A 278 -15.22 -0.75 1.23
CA LEU A 278 -15.77 -1.68 2.20
C LEU A 278 -14.83 -2.87 2.30
N ALA A 279 -14.35 -3.16 3.51
CA ALA A 279 -13.36 -4.20 3.73
C ALA A 279 -13.48 -4.84 5.12
N HIS A 280 -12.65 -5.85 5.36
CA HIS A 280 -12.46 -6.47 6.66
C HIS A 280 -11.03 -6.24 7.17
N THR A 281 -10.85 -6.01 8.46
CA THR A 281 -9.52 -5.83 9.08
C THR A 281 -8.63 -7.09 9.10
N GLU A 282 -9.21 -8.26 8.82
CA GLU A 282 -8.50 -9.55 8.73
C GLU A 282 -8.18 -9.97 7.28
N LEU A 283 -8.32 -9.05 6.32
CA LEU A 283 -7.85 -9.28 4.96
C LEU A 283 -6.37 -9.65 4.93
N ARG A 284 -6.05 -10.65 4.11
CA ARG A 284 -4.69 -11.14 3.93
C ARG A 284 -4.06 -10.56 2.67
N GLY A 285 -3.31 -9.48 2.85
CA GLY A 285 -2.38 -8.96 1.85
C GLY A 285 -0.96 -9.44 2.14
N ALA A 286 -0.24 -9.78 1.08
CA ALA A 286 1.16 -10.16 1.11
C ALA A 286 2.02 -9.14 0.37
N ARG A 287 3.14 -8.76 0.99
CA ARG A 287 4.23 -8.00 0.38
C ARG A 287 5.24 -8.99 -0.15
N LEU A 288 5.36 -9.05 -1.46
CA LEU A 288 6.19 -10.04 -2.14
C LEU A 288 7.39 -9.32 -2.74
N TYR A 289 8.58 -9.85 -2.50
CA TYR A 289 9.83 -9.26 -2.97
C TYR A 289 10.56 -10.26 -3.84
N GLY A 290 10.61 -9.99 -5.15
CA GLY A 290 11.38 -10.80 -6.09
C GLY A 290 12.88 -10.63 -5.89
N GLN A 291 13.65 -11.46 -6.59
CA GLN A 291 15.11 -11.43 -6.52
C GLN A 291 15.69 -10.08 -6.97
N ILE A 292 16.65 -9.55 -6.21
CA ILE A 292 17.47 -8.40 -6.58
C ILE A 292 18.40 -8.78 -7.74
N GLN A 293 18.33 -8.02 -8.83
CA GLN A 293 19.03 -8.32 -10.09
C GLN A 293 20.40 -7.60 -10.20
N ASP A 294 20.86 -6.92 -9.14
CA ASP A 294 22.18 -6.31 -9.09
C ASP A 294 23.27 -7.37 -8.85
N LEU A 295 24.28 -7.41 -9.73
CA LEU A 295 25.39 -8.36 -9.61
C LEU A 295 26.21 -8.18 -8.32
N SER A 296 26.29 -6.97 -7.77
CA SER A 296 26.92 -6.75 -6.47
C SER A 296 26.10 -7.38 -5.35
N ALA A 297 24.76 -7.25 -5.39
CA ALA A 297 23.88 -7.89 -4.41
C ALA A 297 24.08 -9.42 -4.39
N GLN A 298 24.15 -10.06 -5.57
CA GLN A 298 24.41 -11.50 -5.67
C GLN A 298 25.76 -11.91 -5.07
N ARG A 299 26.82 -11.10 -5.29
CA ARG A 299 28.15 -11.38 -4.72
C ARG A 299 28.18 -11.23 -3.20
N GLU A 300 27.35 -10.35 -2.67
CA GLU A 300 27.24 -10.08 -1.24
C GLU A 300 26.22 -10.99 -0.52
N GLY A 301 25.46 -11.79 -1.27
CA GLY A 301 24.41 -12.67 -0.74
C GLY A 301 23.12 -11.92 -0.35
N PHE A 302 22.80 -10.85 -1.06
CA PHE A 302 21.57 -10.04 -0.91
C PHE A 302 20.65 -10.18 -2.13
N ASP A 303 20.69 -11.32 -2.81
CA ASP A 303 19.82 -11.63 -3.94
C ASP A 303 18.37 -11.87 -3.49
N GLU A 304 18.15 -12.43 -2.30
CA GLU A 304 16.84 -12.53 -1.63
C GLU A 304 16.72 -11.47 -0.52
N ALA A 305 16.18 -10.28 -0.84
CA ALA A 305 16.05 -9.19 0.13
C ALA A 305 14.90 -8.22 -0.19
N GLU A 306 14.35 -7.57 0.84
CA GLU A 306 13.38 -6.46 0.70
C GLU A 306 14.01 -5.22 0.06
N ARG A 307 15.27 -4.95 0.42
CA ARG A 307 16.05 -3.79 0.00
C ARG A 307 17.47 -4.20 -0.32
N TYR A 308 18.02 -3.63 -1.38
CA TYR A 308 19.45 -3.59 -1.61
C TYR A 308 19.90 -2.14 -1.75
N VAL A 309 20.87 -1.75 -0.92
CA VAL A 309 21.36 -0.37 -0.83
C VAL A 309 22.83 -0.36 -1.20
N LYS A 310 23.22 0.59 -2.04
CA LYS A 310 24.60 0.70 -2.54
C LYS A 310 25.09 2.14 -2.54
N ASP A 311 26.35 2.30 -2.16
CA ASP A 311 27.09 3.55 -2.24
C ASP A 311 28.45 3.31 -2.91
N TRP A 312 28.64 3.91 -4.08
CA TRP A 312 29.84 3.72 -4.87
C TRP A 312 30.26 5.01 -5.55
N THR A 313 31.51 5.04 -5.98
CA THR A 313 32.06 6.15 -6.74
C THR A 313 32.34 5.69 -8.17
N GLU A 314 31.88 6.46 -9.15
CA GLU A 314 32.18 6.24 -10.56
C GLU A 314 33.39 7.11 -10.94
N ASN A 315 34.46 6.46 -11.40
CA ASN A 315 35.66 7.17 -11.84
C ASN A 315 35.38 7.98 -13.11
N GLY A 316 35.83 9.23 -13.13
CA GLY A 316 35.72 10.15 -14.25
C GLY A 316 36.45 11.47 -13.97
N ASP A 317 36.35 12.41 -14.92
CA ASP A 317 36.75 13.81 -14.73
C ASP A 317 35.52 14.71 -14.98
N PRO A 318 34.73 15.06 -13.94
CA PRO A 318 34.96 14.83 -12.52
C PRO A 318 34.45 13.47 -11.99
N GLU A 319 34.98 13.05 -10.84
CA GLU A 319 34.51 11.91 -10.06
C GLU A 319 33.15 12.19 -9.38
N ILE A 320 32.23 11.23 -9.43
CA ILE A 320 30.88 11.36 -8.83
C ILE A 320 30.57 10.15 -7.96
N ARG A 321 30.16 10.41 -6.71
CA ARG A 321 29.64 9.39 -5.78
C ARG A 321 28.14 9.26 -5.95
N TYR A 322 27.62 8.04 -5.90
CA TYR A 322 26.20 7.74 -6.06
C TYR A 322 25.70 6.90 -4.89
N THR A 323 24.48 7.20 -4.46
CA THR A 323 23.68 6.35 -3.59
C THR A 323 22.53 5.75 -4.40
N LYS A 324 22.13 4.54 -4.03
CA LYS A 324 21.01 3.86 -4.66
C LYS A 324 20.33 2.90 -3.69
N THR A 325 19.01 2.91 -3.68
CA THR A 325 18.16 1.88 -3.08
C THR A 325 17.37 1.16 -4.17
N GLU A 326 17.38 -0.16 -4.12
CA GLU A 326 16.69 -1.06 -5.04
C GLU A 326 15.75 -2.01 -4.29
N ALA A 327 14.60 -2.30 -4.90
CA ALA A 327 13.66 -3.31 -4.44
C ALA A 327 12.90 -3.90 -5.64
N ALA A 328 12.39 -5.12 -5.50
CA ALA A 328 11.50 -5.74 -6.48
C ALA A 328 10.12 -6.07 -5.86
N PRO A 329 9.34 -5.06 -5.42
CA PRO A 329 8.08 -5.29 -4.73
C PRO A 329 6.94 -5.73 -5.67
N ALA A 330 6.04 -6.53 -5.14
CA ALA A 330 4.70 -6.78 -5.65
C ALA A 330 3.73 -6.96 -4.49
N MET A 331 2.75 -6.08 -4.41
CA MET A 331 1.73 -6.10 -3.37
C MET A 331 0.55 -6.91 -3.87
N TYR A 332 0.18 -7.98 -3.16
CA TYR A 332 -0.83 -8.91 -3.64
C TYR A 332 -1.89 -9.18 -2.56
N LEU A 333 -3.17 -9.06 -2.94
CA LEU A 333 -4.28 -9.44 -2.06
C LEU A 333 -4.72 -10.87 -2.34
N ILE A 334 -4.64 -11.72 -1.32
CA ILE A 334 -5.06 -13.12 -1.42
C ILE A 334 -6.58 -13.21 -1.49
N ASP A 335 -7.27 -12.44 -0.65
CA ASP A 335 -8.74 -12.43 -0.53
C ASP A 335 -9.36 -11.17 -1.18
N VAL A 336 -8.98 -10.86 -2.42
CA VAL A 336 -9.39 -9.60 -3.09
C VAL A 336 -10.91 -9.41 -3.18
N ASN A 337 -11.69 -10.51 -3.28
CA ASN A 337 -13.16 -10.47 -3.37
C ASN A 337 -13.88 -10.20 -2.03
N LYS A 338 -13.13 -10.04 -0.93
CA LYS A 338 -13.67 -9.56 0.35
C LYS A 338 -13.62 -8.02 0.46
N ILE A 339 -13.16 -7.33 -0.59
CA ILE A 339 -13.17 -5.88 -0.71
C ILE A 339 -14.23 -5.48 -1.73
N VAL A 340 -15.04 -4.47 -1.41
CA VAL A 340 -15.95 -3.80 -2.35
C VAL A 340 -15.57 -2.33 -2.44
N VAL A 341 -15.39 -1.83 -3.66
CA VAL A 341 -15.01 -0.44 -3.93
C VAL A 341 -16.13 0.26 -4.67
N VAL A 342 -16.54 1.42 -4.16
CA VAL A 342 -17.70 2.16 -4.66
C VAL A 342 -17.32 3.60 -4.94
N LYS A 343 -17.48 4.04 -6.19
CA LYS A 343 -17.39 5.46 -6.56
C LYS A 343 -18.79 6.09 -6.47
N VAL A 344 -18.95 7.04 -5.55
CA VAL A 344 -20.26 7.62 -5.18
C VAL A 344 -20.55 8.99 -5.78
N GLY A 345 -19.53 9.69 -6.29
CA GLY A 345 -19.61 11.06 -6.79
C GLY A 345 -19.20 11.26 -8.23
#